data_AF-A0A7X0M5J7-F1
#
_entry.id   AF-A0A7X0M5J7-F1
#
_cell.length_a   1.000
_cell.length_b   1.000
_cell.length_c   1.000
_cell.angle_alpha   90.00
_cell.angle_beta   90.00
_cell.angle_gamma   90.00
#
_symmetry.space_group_name_H-M   'P 1'
#
loop_
_entity.id
_entity.type
_entity.pdbx_description
1 polymer ?
#
loop_
_entity_poly.entity_id
_entity_poly.type
_entity_poly.pdbx_seq_one_letter_code
_entity_poly.pdbx_strand_id
1 'polypeptide(L)'
;MARSPEPSGPGEPRTAPMAPDMSTVRTLRPRDYNEVLYVGHFYRKGQPVVMDLTGMSDNDARPLVDFAAGLVFGRCGDMDRIANKVFLLVPPGMVING
;
A
#
# COMPACT_ATOMS: atom_id res chain seq x y z
N MET A 1 -27.07 -25.10 48.54
CA MET A 1 -27.35 -25.62 47.18
C MET A 1 -26.70 -24.67 46.19
N ALA A 2 -25.57 -25.07 45.60
CA ALA A 2 -24.87 -24.28 44.59
C ALA A 2 -25.42 -24.64 43.20
N ARG A 3 -25.78 -23.65 42.38
CA ARG A 3 -25.97 -23.80 40.94
C ARG A 3 -24.91 -22.96 40.23
N SER A 4 -24.16 -23.63 39.36
CA SER A 4 -23.02 -23.16 38.57
C SER A 4 -23.36 -22.00 37.61
N PRO A 5 -22.36 -21.21 37.17
CA PRO A 5 -22.56 -20.14 36.19
C PRO A 5 -22.78 -20.70 34.77
N GLU A 6 -23.58 -19.99 33.97
CA GLU A 6 -23.85 -20.33 32.57
C GLU A 6 -22.61 -20.17 31.67
N PRO A 7 -22.43 -21.03 30.65
CA PRO A 7 -21.34 -20.87 29.69
C PRO A 7 -21.66 -19.73 28.72
N SER A 8 -20.74 -18.76 28.64
CA SER A 8 -20.74 -17.72 27.61
C SER A 8 -20.72 -18.34 26.22
N GLY A 9 -21.63 -17.89 25.34
CA GLY A 9 -21.76 -18.38 23.97
C GLY A 9 -20.47 -18.27 23.14
N PRO A 10 -20.39 -18.97 22.00
CA PRO A 10 -19.21 -18.94 21.15
C PRO A 10 -18.95 -17.51 20.68
N GLY A 11 -17.82 -16.94 21.10
CA GLY A 11 -17.37 -15.64 20.62
C GLY A 11 -17.29 -15.68 19.09
N GLU A 12 -17.96 -14.72 18.44
CA GLU A 12 -17.77 -14.50 17.01
C GLU A 12 -16.26 -14.45 16.71
N PRO A 13 -15.81 -15.08 15.61
CA PRO A 13 -14.44 -14.92 15.17
C PRO A 13 -14.24 -13.44 14.86
N ARG A 14 -13.63 -12.72 15.82
CA ARG A 14 -13.15 -11.37 15.62
C ARG A 14 -12.12 -11.49 14.51
N THR A 15 -12.51 -11.12 13.29
CA THR A 15 -11.62 -11.06 12.14
C THR A 15 -10.49 -10.12 12.53
N ALA A 16 -9.39 -10.67 13.02
CA ALA A 16 -8.19 -9.89 13.25
C ALA A 16 -7.85 -9.28 11.88
N PRO A 17 -7.51 -7.97 11.80
CA PRO A 17 -6.98 -7.42 10.57
C PRO A 17 -5.82 -8.32 10.16
N MET A 18 -5.98 -9.01 9.04
CA MET A 18 -4.95 -9.85 8.49
C MET A 18 -3.74 -8.95 8.33
N ALA A 19 -2.68 -9.22 9.11
CA ALA A 19 -1.44 -8.48 8.97
C ALA A 19 -1.10 -8.55 7.48
N PRO A 20 -0.93 -7.41 6.82
CA PRO A 20 -0.69 -7.38 5.40
C PRO A 20 0.48 -8.28 5.08
N ASP A 21 0.26 -9.25 4.20
CA ASP A 21 1.32 -10.10 3.74
C ASP A 21 2.26 -9.24 2.88
N MET A 22 3.31 -8.71 3.51
CA MET A 22 4.38 -7.95 2.85
C MET A 22 5.24 -8.82 1.92
N SER A 23 4.85 -10.09 1.69
CA SER A 23 5.64 -11.09 0.99
C SER A 23 5.99 -10.76 -0.46
N THR A 24 5.40 -9.73 -1.10
CA THR A 24 5.89 -9.25 -2.40
C THR A 24 5.61 -7.75 -2.63
N VAL A 25 6.52 -6.89 -2.19
CA VAL A 25 6.59 -5.49 -2.65
C VAL A 25 7.02 -5.45 -4.11
N ARG A 26 6.26 -4.76 -4.97
CA ARG A 26 6.55 -4.62 -6.40
C ARG A 26 7.42 -3.38 -6.64
N THR A 27 8.67 -3.58 -7.02
CA THR A 27 9.54 -2.47 -7.45
C THR A 27 9.37 -2.19 -8.94
N LEU A 28 9.14 -0.92 -9.29
CA LEU A 28 9.09 -0.37 -10.64
C LEU A 28 10.15 0.72 -10.78
N ARG A 29 10.78 0.79 -11.97
CA ARG A 29 11.75 1.81 -12.34
C ARG A 29 11.30 2.53 -13.62
N PRO A 30 10.31 3.43 -13.52
CA PRO A 30 9.81 4.17 -14.66
C PRO A 30 10.92 4.89 -15.44
N ARG A 31 10.81 4.85 -16.77
CA ARG A 31 11.68 5.59 -17.68
C ARG A 31 10.98 6.75 -18.38
N ASP A 32 9.65 6.69 -18.46
CA ASP A 32 8.80 7.73 -19.01
C ASP A 32 7.43 7.75 -18.31
N TYR A 33 6.62 8.75 -18.67
CA TYR A 33 5.31 8.95 -18.06
C TYR A 33 4.30 7.84 -18.34
N ASN A 34 4.40 7.09 -19.44
CA ASN A 34 3.43 6.04 -19.75
C ASN A 34 3.46 4.89 -18.73
N GLU A 35 4.56 4.74 -17.99
CA GLU A 35 4.70 3.71 -16.97
C GLU A 35 3.80 3.93 -15.73
N VAL A 36 3.14 5.08 -15.60
CA VAL A 36 2.08 5.30 -14.60
C VAL A 36 0.97 4.25 -14.67
N LEU A 37 0.73 3.67 -15.86
CA LEU A 37 -0.23 2.60 -16.04
C LEU A 37 0.15 1.34 -15.24
N TYR A 38 1.44 1.00 -15.19
CA TYR A 38 1.92 -0.15 -14.42
C TYR A 38 1.87 0.12 -12.91
N VAL A 39 2.26 1.34 -12.49
CA VAL A 39 2.13 1.79 -11.10
C VAL A 39 0.67 1.63 -10.63
N GLY A 40 -0.26 2.18 -11.40
CA GLY A 40 -1.70 2.07 -11.12
C GLY A 40 -2.21 0.63 -11.14
N HIS A 41 -1.74 -0.20 -12.08
CA HIS A 41 -2.15 -1.59 -12.20
C HIS A 41 -1.82 -2.41 -10.95
N PHE A 42 -0.56 -2.37 -10.51
CA PHE A 42 -0.12 -3.15 -9.35
C PHE A 42 -0.71 -2.62 -8.05
N TYR A 43 -0.73 -1.29 -7.87
CA TYR A 43 -1.34 -0.68 -6.69
C TYR A 43 -2.82 -1.04 -6.54
N ARG A 44 -3.60 -0.99 -7.62
CA ARG A 44 -5.03 -1.36 -7.61
C ARG A 44 -5.28 -2.85 -7.35
N LYS A 45 -4.28 -3.71 -7.56
CA LYS A 45 -4.32 -5.13 -7.18
C LYS A 45 -4.01 -5.38 -5.70
N GLY A 46 -3.83 -4.33 -4.90
CA GLY A 46 -3.50 -4.44 -3.48
C GLY A 46 -2.03 -4.76 -3.23
N GLN A 47 -1.15 -4.58 -4.22
CA GLN A 47 0.28 -4.81 -4.06
C GLN A 47 0.99 -3.48 -3.73
N PRO A 48 1.82 -3.44 -2.67
CA PRO A 48 2.69 -2.29 -2.41
C PRO A 48 3.64 -2.06 -3.58
N VAL A 49 3.88 -0.81 -3.94
CA VAL A 49 4.74 -0.43 -5.06
C VAL A 49 5.88 0.44 -4.57
N VAL A 50 7.12 0.03 -4.84
CA VAL A 50 8.27 0.93 -4.80
C VAL A 50 8.45 1.52 -6.18
N MET A 51 8.29 2.84 -6.28
CA MET A 51 8.50 3.62 -7.49
C MET A 51 9.85 4.33 -7.40
N ASP A 52 10.84 3.79 -8.12
CA ASP A 52 12.21 4.29 -8.18
C ASP A 52 12.38 5.17 -9.43
N LEU A 53 12.37 6.48 -9.23
CA LEU A 53 12.50 7.51 -10.26
C LEU A 53 13.93 8.05 -10.36
N THR A 54 14.93 7.37 -9.79
CA THR A 54 16.33 7.85 -9.75
C THR A 54 16.92 8.08 -11.15
N GLY A 55 16.46 7.33 -12.15
CA GLY A 55 16.85 7.47 -13.55
C GLY A 55 16.16 8.60 -14.34
N MET A 56 15.24 9.34 -13.73
CA MET A 56 14.47 10.39 -14.41
C MET A 56 14.94 11.80 -14.02
N SER A 57 14.77 12.76 -14.94
CA SER A 57 14.96 14.18 -14.63
C SER A 57 13.91 14.66 -13.63
N ASP A 58 14.16 15.77 -12.93
CA ASP A 58 13.17 16.32 -11.97
C ASP A 58 11.86 16.70 -12.66
N ASN A 59 11.95 17.24 -13.87
CA ASN A 59 10.79 17.64 -14.68
C ASN A 59 9.95 16.43 -15.10
N ASP A 60 10.60 15.31 -15.45
CA ASP A 60 9.89 14.10 -15.87
C ASP A 60 9.36 13.31 -14.67
N ALA A 61 10.08 13.33 -13.53
CA ALA A 61 9.66 12.62 -12.33
C ALA A 61 8.42 13.24 -11.67
N ARG A 62 8.29 14.58 -11.69
CA ARG A 62 7.21 15.29 -10.99
C ARG A 62 5.80 14.84 -11.43
N PRO A 63 5.47 14.73 -12.73
CA PRO A 63 4.18 14.19 -13.17
C PRO A 63 3.87 12.77 -12.67
N LEU A 64 4.88 11.90 -12.54
CA LEU A 64 4.67 10.54 -11.99
C LEU A 64 4.38 10.58 -10.50
N VAL A 65 5.06 11.46 -9.76
CA VAL A 65 4.76 11.71 -8.33
C VAL A 65 3.34 12.27 -8.17
N ASP A 66 2.93 13.22 -9.01
CA ASP A 66 1.58 13.80 -8.99
C ASP A 66 0.52 12.73 -9.28
N PHE A 67 0.75 11.87 -10.27
CA PHE A 67 -0.10 10.70 -10.56
C PHE A 67 -0.20 9.77 -9.34
N ALA A 68 0.93 9.42 -8.74
CA ALA A 68 0.98 8.50 -7.61
C ALA A 68 0.28 9.07 -6.37
N ALA A 69 0.48 10.35 -6.07
CA ALA A 69 -0.22 11.05 -4.99
C ALA A 69 -1.73 11.07 -5.22
N GLY A 70 -2.18 11.36 -6.45
CA GLY A 70 -3.60 11.30 -6.81
C GLY A 70 -4.20 9.90 -6.69
N LEU A 71 -3.46 8.88 -7.10
CA LEU A 71 -3.86 7.47 -6.98
C LEU A 71 -4.00 7.04 -5.52
N VAL A 72 -3.03 7.40 -4.69
CA VAL A 72 -2.99 7.06 -3.26
C VAL A 72 -4.13 7.74 -2.52
N PHE A 73 -4.26 9.06 -2.69
CA PHE A 73 -5.35 9.84 -2.10
C PHE A 73 -6.72 9.33 -2.54
N GLY A 74 -6.91 9.08 -3.84
CA GLY A 74 -8.17 8.60 -4.40
C GLY A 74 -8.56 7.18 -3.97
N ARG A 75 -7.65 6.41 -3.36
CA ARG A 75 -7.94 5.07 -2.83
C ARG A 75 -7.68 4.93 -1.33
N CYS A 76 -7.52 6.04 -0.61
CA CYS A 76 -7.27 6.05 0.83
C CYS A 76 -6.09 5.15 1.26
N GLY A 77 -5.01 5.12 0.49
CA GLY A 77 -3.76 4.48 0.91
C GLY A 77 -2.74 5.50 1.40
N ASP A 78 -1.48 5.04 1.55
CA ASP A 78 -0.36 5.85 2.02
C ASP A 78 0.77 5.95 0.99
N MET A 79 1.57 7.01 1.10
CA MET A 79 2.75 7.25 0.25
C MET A 79 3.89 7.83 1.08
N ASP A 80 5.01 7.13 1.10
CA ASP A 80 6.22 7.57 1.80
C ASP A 80 7.36 7.78 0.81
N ARG A 81 8.14 8.85 1.00
CA ARG A 81 9.44 8.98 0.35
C ARG A 81 10.48 8.26 1.19
N ILE A 82 10.98 7.13 0.69
CA ILE A 82 11.94 6.28 1.41
C ILE A 82 13.41 6.58 1.02
N ALA A 83 13.64 7.23 -0.12
CA ALA A 83 14.94 7.75 -0.52
C ALA A 83 14.79 8.91 -1.52
N ASN A 84 15.90 9.52 -1.96
CA ASN A 84 15.84 10.52 -3.02
C ASN A 84 15.24 9.92 -4.31
N LYS A 85 14.11 10.47 -4.77
CA LYS A 85 13.34 9.97 -5.93
C LYS A 85 12.85 8.52 -5.81
N VAL A 86 12.83 7.94 -4.61
CA VAL A 86 12.28 6.60 -4.37
C VAL A 86 11.10 6.72 -3.41
N PHE A 87 9.95 6.23 -3.84
CA PHE A 87 8.69 6.33 -3.12
C PHE A 87 8.08 4.96 -2.90
N LEU A 88 7.54 4.72 -1.71
CA LEU A 88 6.71 3.57 -1.38
C LEU A 88 5.24 3.99 -1.46
N LEU A 89 4.44 3.22 -2.17
CA LEU A 89 2.99 3.37 -2.30
C LEU A 89 2.34 2.17 -1.63
N VAL A 90 1.50 2.41 -0.63
CA VAL A 90 0.83 1.38 0.18
C VAL A 90 -0.68 1.43 -0.09
N PRO A 91 -1.27 0.39 -0.69
CA PRO A 91 -2.72 0.31 -0.89
C PRO A 91 -3.50 0.32 0.43
N PRO A 92 -4.79 0.75 0.41
CA PRO A 92 -5.65 0.71 1.60
C PRO A 92 -5.79 -0.70 2.18
N GLY A 93 -6.03 -0.79 3.49
CA GLY A 93 -6.28 -2.06 4.19
C GLY A 93 -5.01 -2.84 4.57
N MET A 94 -3.83 -2.28 4.28
CA MET A 94 -2.54 -2.78 4.73
C MET A 94 -2.09 -1.98 5.97
N VAL A 95 -2.01 -2.63 7.13
CA VAL A 95 -1.44 -2.05 8.37
C VAL A 95 0.09 -2.13 8.31
N ILE A 96 0.77 -1.01 8.08
CA ILE A 96 2.22 -0.91 8.26
C ILE A 96 2.56 -0.91 9.76
N ASN A 97 3.05 -2.04 10.26
CA ASN A 97 3.66 -2.08 11.59
C ASN A 97 5.11 -1.58 11.43
N GLY A 98 5.39 -0.41 12.01
CA GLY A 98 6.74 0.21 12.03
C GLY A 98 7.76 -0.57 12.84
#